data_AF-A0A5E4LWZ3-F1
#
_entry.id   AF-A0A5E4LWZ3-F1
#
_cell.length_a   1.000
_cell.length_b   1.000
_cell.length_c   1.000
_cell.angle_alpha   90.00
_cell.angle_beta   90.00
_cell.angle_gamma   90.00
#
_symmetry.space_group_name_H-M   'P 1'
#
loop_
_entity.id
_entity.type
_entity.pdbx_description
1 polymer ?
#
loop_
_entity_poly.entity_id
_entity_poly.type
_entity_poly.pdbx_seq_one_letter_code
_entity_poly.pdbx_strand_id
1 'polypeptide(L)'
;MSHSEHPDTINRTSPRRLGKLLAIIIGVMVAGGVIFFTHYDFWNSYLPTAGKLQEQQMEQAASQGASGPSSEQGTFSGKEIHVSLKFVESPDFKNYGFNAPIGSSGADPEIDVNVGDKIDFAVTNGGKSFHAFAVTASSSGPGPAIDGTTIGTADSPMKPGESGSVSFVPSSAGTYYYICAVPGHRELGMEGKIVVGGGGTTSAGGVAVGTGGTVAPNGNKVDFTLSFQINSDFSKYGFNAPIGSDGANPDITVNSGDTVTIHLSNPSKSFHAFGVVTDPENPSSVVWDSAFKTADSPMKPGESGDVTFVAGTPGLYHYICTVPGHADLGMKGNFIVK
;
A
#
# COMPACT_ATOMS: atom_id res chain seq x y z
N MET A 1 -37.58 -11.81 87.10
CA MET A 1 -36.30 -11.23 86.63
C MET A 1 -36.27 -11.38 85.13
N SER A 2 -36.24 -10.27 84.38
CA SER A 2 -36.31 -10.26 82.92
C SER A 2 -34.93 -10.59 82.36
N HIS A 3 -34.79 -11.72 81.66
CA HIS A 3 -33.60 -12.01 80.87
C HIS A 3 -33.73 -11.31 79.52
N SER A 4 -33.01 -10.20 79.37
CA SER A 4 -32.80 -9.54 78.09
C SER A 4 -31.64 -10.24 77.38
N GLU A 5 -31.92 -11.17 76.47
CA GLU A 5 -30.91 -11.70 75.56
C GLU A 5 -30.61 -10.64 74.50
N HIS A 6 -29.44 -10.01 74.59
CA HIS A 6 -28.91 -9.19 73.52
C HIS A 6 -28.37 -10.12 72.43
N PRO A 7 -28.84 -10.04 71.17
CA PRO A 7 -28.25 -10.80 70.08
C PRO A 7 -26.87 -10.24 69.78
N ASP A 8 -25.82 -10.97 70.16
CA ASP A 8 -24.45 -10.61 69.80
C ASP A 8 -24.27 -10.66 68.28
N THR A 9 -23.82 -9.54 67.71
CA THR A 9 -23.53 -9.42 66.28
C THR A 9 -22.44 -10.40 65.86
N ILE A 10 -22.81 -11.43 65.10
CA ILE A 10 -21.86 -12.39 64.52
C ILE A 10 -21.13 -11.71 63.35
N ASN A 11 -19.91 -11.25 63.60
CA ASN A 11 -19.03 -10.69 62.56
C ASN A 11 -18.51 -11.82 61.65
N ARG A 12 -19.04 -11.91 60.43
CA ARG A 12 -18.66 -12.95 59.44
C ARG A 12 -17.21 -12.82 58.92
N THR A 13 -16.58 -11.65 59.06
CA THR A 13 -15.20 -11.40 58.61
C THR A 13 -14.47 -10.52 59.62
N SER A 14 -13.13 -10.60 59.68
CA SER A 14 -12.33 -9.70 60.52
C SER A 14 -11.87 -8.46 59.74
N PRO A 15 -11.63 -7.31 60.41
CA PRO A 15 -11.11 -6.10 59.77
C PRO A 15 -9.82 -6.35 58.96
N ARG A 16 -8.96 -7.26 59.43
CA ARG A 16 -7.73 -7.67 58.72
C ARG A 16 -8.04 -8.42 57.41
N ARG A 17 -9.07 -9.27 57.38
CA ARG A 17 -9.50 -9.97 56.16
C ARG A 17 -10.16 -9.01 55.18
N LEU A 18 -10.98 -8.09 55.68
CA LEU A 18 -11.58 -7.01 54.88
C LEU A 18 -10.51 -6.11 54.26
N GLY A 19 -9.50 -5.69 55.02
CA GLY A 19 -8.38 -4.88 54.52
C GLY A 19 -7.58 -5.58 53.41
N LYS A 20 -7.33 -6.89 53.54
CA LYS A 20 -6.67 -7.67 52.48
C LYS A 20 -7.52 -7.77 51.21
N LEU A 21 -8.83 -7.99 51.35
CA LEU A 21 -9.75 -8.02 50.21
C LEU A 21 -9.76 -6.67 49.47
N LEU A 22 -9.87 -5.56 50.19
CA LEU A 22 -9.86 -4.22 49.61
C LEU A 22 -8.54 -3.92 48.89
N ALA A 23 -7.39 -4.31 49.48
CA ALA A 23 -6.09 -4.14 48.83
C ALA A 23 -5.98 -4.92 47.51
N ILE A 24 -6.55 -6.13 47.44
CA ILE A 24 -6.59 -6.93 46.20
C ILE A 24 -7.47 -6.24 45.16
N ILE A 25 -8.67 -5.79 45.55
CA ILE A 25 -9.59 -5.09 44.64
C ILE A 25 -8.93 -3.84 44.07
N ILE A 26 -8.31 -3.02 44.92
CA ILE A 26 -7.58 -1.83 44.49
C ILE A 26 -6.42 -2.21 43.57
N GLY A 27 -5.67 -3.26 43.89
CA GLY A 27 -4.58 -3.76 43.04
C GLY A 27 -5.06 -4.17 41.64
N VAL A 28 -6.19 -4.87 41.55
CA VAL A 28 -6.80 -5.25 40.25
C VAL A 28 -7.29 -4.02 39.49
N MET A 29 -7.92 -3.05 40.17
CA MET A 29 -8.38 -1.81 39.54
C MET A 29 -7.21 -0.97 39.02
N VAL A 30 -6.12 -0.85 39.78
CA VAL A 30 -4.91 -0.13 39.37
C VAL A 30 -4.25 -0.83 38.19
N ALA A 31 -4.07 -2.16 38.24
CA ALA A 31 -3.49 -2.92 37.13
C ALA A 31 -4.35 -2.81 35.86
N GLY A 32 -5.67 -2.95 35.99
CA GLY A 32 -6.62 -2.77 34.89
C GLY A 32 -6.58 -1.36 34.31
N GLY A 33 -6.53 -0.33 35.16
CA GLY A 33 -6.37 1.07 34.75
C GLY A 33 -5.06 1.30 34.00
N VAL A 34 -3.94 0.78 34.50
CA VAL A 34 -2.64 0.88 33.81
C VAL A 34 -2.71 0.22 32.44
N ILE A 35 -3.26 -0.99 32.32
CA ILE A 35 -3.41 -1.66 31.02
C ILE A 35 -4.28 -0.83 30.06
N PHE A 36 -5.43 -0.34 30.55
CA PHE A 36 -6.34 0.48 29.76
C PHE A 36 -5.67 1.75 29.23
N PHE A 37 -4.99 2.52 30.08
CA PHE A 37 -4.39 3.81 29.69
C PHE A 37 -3.08 3.64 28.91
N THR A 38 -2.28 2.61 29.18
CA THR A 38 -1.04 2.36 28.40
C THR A 38 -1.31 1.84 26.99
N HIS A 39 -2.47 1.23 26.76
CA HIS A 39 -2.89 0.74 25.45
C HIS A 39 -4.09 1.53 24.91
N TYR A 40 -4.30 2.74 25.42
CA TYR A 40 -5.48 3.57 25.12
C TYR A 40 -5.70 3.75 23.60
N ASP A 41 -4.62 3.96 22.86
CA ASP A 41 -4.66 4.14 21.40
C ASP A 41 -5.14 2.88 20.67
N PHE A 42 -4.78 1.69 21.17
CA PHE A 42 -5.25 0.42 20.63
C PHE A 42 -6.76 0.25 20.85
N TRP A 43 -7.27 0.54 22.05
CA TRP A 43 -8.69 0.38 22.38
C TRP A 43 -9.59 1.38 21.64
N ASN A 44 -9.11 2.61 21.42
CA ASN A 44 -9.87 3.67 20.74
C ASN A 44 -9.63 3.75 19.23
N SER A 45 -8.80 2.88 18.67
CA SER A 45 -8.64 2.76 17.21
C SER A 45 -9.95 2.39 16.49
N TYR A 46 -10.94 1.87 17.22
CA TYR A 46 -12.30 1.62 16.73
C TYR A 46 -13.23 2.76 17.15
N LEU A 47 -13.18 3.89 16.44
CA LEU A 47 -14.08 5.00 16.73
C LEU A 47 -15.54 4.64 16.41
N PRO A 48 -16.50 4.98 17.30
CA PRO A 48 -17.91 5.06 16.91
C PRO A 48 -18.08 6.02 15.73
N THR A 49 -19.13 5.88 14.94
CA THR A 49 -19.39 6.71 13.74
C THR A 49 -19.23 8.22 14.00
N ALA A 50 -19.63 8.71 15.17
CA ALA A 50 -19.45 10.12 15.55
C ALA A 50 -17.98 10.53 15.72
N GLY A 51 -17.13 9.64 16.24
CA GLY A 51 -15.69 9.85 16.34
C GLY A 51 -14.99 9.82 14.98
N LYS A 52 -15.42 8.94 14.08
CA LYS A 52 -14.92 8.87 12.69
C LYS A 52 -15.19 10.16 11.91
N LEU A 53 -16.39 10.72 12.06
CA LEU A 53 -16.76 12.01 11.44
C LEU A 53 -15.94 13.19 12.00
N GLN A 54 -15.62 13.15 13.29
CA GLN A 54 -14.83 14.21 13.93
C GLN A 54 -13.34 14.13 13.56
N GLU A 55 -12.77 12.93 13.44
CA GLU A 55 -11.42 12.73 12.90
C GLU A 55 -11.34 13.11 11.42
N GLN A 56 -12.27 12.66 10.57
CA GLN A 56 -12.34 13.07 9.16
C GLN A 56 -12.36 14.61 9.03
N GLN A 57 -13.11 15.31 9.89
CA GLN A 57 -13.14 16.78 9.91
C GLN A 57 -11.82 17.41 10.38
N MET A 58 -11.11 16.81 11.34
CA MET A 58 -9.79 17.30 11.77
C MET A 58 -8.69 16.99 10.74
N GLU A 59 -8.80 15.87 10.03
CA GLU A 59 -7.84 15.42 9.01
C GLU A 59 -8.03 16.18 7.69
N GLN A 60 -9.28 16.55 7.34
CA GLN A 60 -9.58 17.54 6.29
C GLN A 60 -8.99 18.93 6.62
N ALA A 61 -8.94 19.31 7.89
CA ALA A 61 -8.31 20.57 8.31
C ALA A 61 -6.77 20.51 8.29
N ALA A 62 -6.18 19.31 8.42
CA ALA A 62 -4.72 19.09 8.44
C ALA A 62 -4.13 18.73 7.06
N SER A 63 -4.95 18.26 6.11
CA SER A 63 -4.51 17.82 4.77
C SER A 63 -4.32 18.94 3.75
N GLN A 64 -4.47 20.21 4.14
CA GLN A 64 -3.97 21.34 3.35
C GLN A 64 -2.44 21.41 3.42
N GLY A 65 -1.75 20.43 2.82
CA GLY A 65 -0.29 20.43 2.65
C GLY A 65 0.43 19.10 2.85
N ALA A 66 -0.24 17.98 3.12
CA ALA A 66 0.42 16.71 3.38
C ALA A 66 0.52 15.82 2.12
N SER A 67 1.74 15.34 1.82
CA SER A 67 2.01 14.33 0.80
C SER A 67 1.68 12.93 1.37
N GLY A 68 0.45 12.47 1.19
CA GLY A 68 -0.03 11.15 1.64
C GLY A 68 -1.39 10.77 1.02
N PRO A 69 -1.82 9.51 1.16
CA PRO A 69 -3.09 9.04 0.62
C PRO A 69 -4.27 9.74 1.31
N SER A 70 -5.14 10.37 0.51
CA SER A 70 -6.39 11.02 0.92
C SER A 70 -7.41 10.00 1.40
N SER A 71 -8.16 10.32 2.45
CA SER A 71 -9.27 9.52 2.98
C SER A 71 -10.60 9.72 2.23
N GLU A 72 -10.59 10.47 1.12
CA GLU A 72 -11.76 10.75 0.28
C GLU A 72 -11.70 10.01 -1.06
N GLN A 73 -12.88 9.61 -1.58
CA GLN A 73 -12.97 9.07 -2.93
C GLN A 73 -12.65 10.13 -3.99
N GLY A 74 -11.93 9.71 -5.02
CA GLY A 74 -11.67 10.48 -6.22
C GLY A 74 -12.83 10.46 -7.20
N THR A 75 -12.67 11.23 -8.28
CA THR A 75 -13.57 11.15 -9.44
C THR A 75 -12.99 10.15 -10.44
N PHE A 76 -13.84 9.26 -10.96
CA PHE A 76 -13.42 8.31 -11.98
C PHE A 76 -13.00 9.05 -13.26
N SER A 77 -11.75 8.87 -13.66
CA SER A 77 -11.16 9.50 -14.85
C SER A 77 -10.21 8.58 -15.61
N GLY A 78 -9.83 7.45 -15.02
CA GLY A 78 -8.89 6.48 -15.56
C GLY A 78 -9.56 5.22 -16.09
N LYS A 79 -8.96 4.06 -15.81
CA LYS A 79 -9.45 2.74 -16.21
C LYS A 79 -10.34 2.13 -15.14
N GLU A 80 -11.25 1.27 -15.57
CA GLU A 80 -12.03 0.40 -14.67
C GLU A 80 -11.30 -0.94 -14.50
N ILE A 81 -11.17 -1.39 -13.26
CA ILE A 81 -10.38 -2.54 -12.84
C ILE A 81 -11.26 -3.41 -11.96
N HIS A 82 -11.53 -4.64 -12.40
CA HIS A 82 -12.34 -5.58 -11.63
C HIS A 82 -11.47 -6.51 -10.79
N VAL A 83 -11.68 -6.49 -9.48
CA VAL A 83 -10.91 -7.30 -8.52
C VAL A 83 -11.87 -8.23 -7.79
N SER A 84 -11.61 -9.53 -7.89
CA SER A 84 -12.35 -10.53 -7.13
C SER A 84 -11.52 -10.98 -5.93
N LEU A 85 -12.10 -10.81 -4.74
CA LEU A 85 -11.49 -11.18 -3.47
C LEU A 85 -12.35 -12.18 -2.72
N LYS A 86 -11.70 -13.13 -2.05
CA LYS A 86 -12.35 -14.11 -1.19
C LYS A 86 -11.70 -14.13 0.18
N PHE A 87 -12.45 -13.91 1.25
CA PHE A 87 -11.93 -14.16 2.60
C PHE A 87 -11.66 -15.65 2.78
N VAL A 88 -10.45 -16.00 3.22
CA VAL A 88 -10.03 -17.39 3.46
C VAL A 88 -9.20 -17.45 4.75
N GLU A 89 -9.45 -18.47 5.59
CA GLU A 89 -8.63 -18.77 6.75
C GLU A 89 -7.90 -20.11 6.60
N SER A 90 -6.76 -20.26 7.27
CA SER A 90 -6.10 -21.54 7.45
C SER A 90 -6.98 -22.50 8.28
N PRO A 91 -6.82 -23.83 8.12
CA PRO A 91 -7.62 -24.81 8.87
C PRO A 91 -7.56 -24.67 10.40
N ASP A 92 -6.45 -24.12 10.91
CA ASP A 92 -6.20 -23.87 12.33
C ASP A 92 -6.56 -22.43 12.78
N PHE A 93 -7.12 -21.61 11.89
CA PHE A 93 -7.55 -20.23 12.16
C PHE A 93 -6.44 -19.35 12.75
N LYS A 94 -5.21 -19.52 12.28
CA LYS A 94 -4.07 -18.67 12.67
C LYS A 94 -3.64 -17.71 11.58
N ASN A 95 -3.90 -18.06 10.33
CA ASN A 95 -3.52 -17.26 9.17
C ASN A 95 -4.78 -16.93 8.40
N TYR A 96 -5.02 -15.66 8.21
CA TYR A 96 -6.16 -15.10 7.52
C TYR A 96 -5.62 -14.43 6.25
N GLY A 97 -6.39 -14.40 5.17
CA GLY A 97 -6.00 -13.66 3.97
C GLY A 97 -7.10 -13.58 2.94
N PHE A 98 -6.85 -12.80 1.90
CA PHE A 98 -7.65 -12.73 0.69
C PHE A 98 -7.13 -13.72 -0.35
N ASN A 99 -8.03 -14.48 -0.96
CA ASN A 99 -7.82 -15.53 -1.95
C ASN A 99 -7.05 -16.77 -1.46
N ALA A 100 -6.11 -16.61 -0.53
CA ALA A 100 -5.44 -17.67 0.20
C ALA A 100 -5.04 -17.17 1.61
N PRO A 101 -4.79 -18.07 2.58
CA PRO A 101 -4.25 -17.67 3.89
C PRO A 101 -2.86 -17.03 3.75
N ILE A 102 -2.57 -16.02 4.56
CA ILE A 102 -1.26 -15.34 4.57
C ILE A 102 -0.09 -16.34 4.64
N GLY A 103 0.95 -16.09 3.83
CA GLY A 103 2.09 -17.00 3.62
C GLY A 103 1.90 -18.05 2.53
N SER A 104 0.71 -18.14 1.93
CA SER A 104 0.44 -18.97 0.75
C SER A 104 0.62 -18.19 -0.55
N SER A 105 0.90 -18.89 -1.65
CA SER A 105 0.97 -18.25 -2.98
C SER A 105 -0.39 -17.65 -3.37
N GLY A 106 -0.39 -16.39 -3.81
CA GLY A 106 -1.59 -15.67 -4.23
C GLY A 106 -2.46 -15.13 -3.09
N ALA A 107 -1.96 -15.18 -1.84
CA ALA A 107 -2.57 -14.47 -0.72
C ALA A 107 -2.42 -12.95 -0.92
N ASP A 108 -3.48 -12.21 -0.59
CA ASP A 108 -3.47 -10.75 -0.47
C ASP A 108 -2.86 -10.02 -1.68
N PRO A 109 -3.42 -10.21 -2.90
CA PRO A 109 -2.83 -9.67 -4.12
C PRO A 109 -2.65 -8.16 -4.05
N GLU A 110 -1.45 -7.67 -4.33
CA GLU A 110 -1.21 -6.25 -4.48
C GLU A 110 -1.91 -5.72 -5.73
N ILE A 111 -2.51 -4.54 -5.63
CA ILE A 111 -3.29 -3.91 -6.70
C ILE A 111 -2.63 -2.60 -7.10
N ASP A 112 -1.99 -2.58 -8.26
CA ASP A 112 -1.36 -1.39 -8.83
C ASP A 112 -2.33 -0.59 -9.69
N VAL A 113 -2.54 0.68 -9.36
CA VAL A 113 -3.46 1.58 -10.07
C VAL A 113 -2.89 2.99 -10.16
N ASN A 114 -3.54 3.85 -10.93
CA ASN A 114 -3.26 5.29 -10.94
C ASN A 114 -4.37 6.08 -10.24
N VAL A 115 -4.04 7.30 -9.83
CA VAL A 115 -5.06 8.29 -9.40
C VAL A 115 -6.15 8.39 -10.47
N GLY A 116 -7.41 8.26 -10.03
CA GLY A 116 -8.58 8.33 -10.91
C GLY A 116 -9.01 7.02 -11.57
N ASP A 117 -8.24 5.93 -11.45
CA ASP A 117 -8.71 4.58 -11.82
C ASP A 117 -9.85 4.14 -10.89
N LYS A 118 -10.82 3.37 -11.40
CA LYS A 118 -11.92 2.81 -10.62
C LYS A 118 -11.68 1.33 -10.39
N ILE A 119 -11.57 0.95 -9.13
CA ILE A 119 -11.46 -0.44 -8.70
C ILE A 119 -12.84 -0.92 -8.26
N ASP A 120 -13.37 -1.93 -8.92
CA ASP A 120 -14.59 -2.62 -8.53
C ASP A 120 -14.24 -3.93 -7.83
N PHE A 121 -14.45 -3.94 -6.53
CA PHE A 121 -14.27 -5.11 -5.71
C PHE A 121 -15.53 -5.97 -5.73
N ALA A 122 -15.38 -7.24 -6.07
CA ALA A 122 -16.35 -8.29 -5.80
C ALA A 122 -15.79 -9.17 -4.69
N VAL A 123 -16.39 -9.08 -3.50
CA VAL A 123 -15.87 -9.72 -2.29
C VAL A 123 -16.82 -10.80 -1.82
N THR A 124 -16.29 -11.99 -1.57
CA THR A 124 -17.05 -13.13 -1.02
C THR A 124 -16.45 -13.59 0.29
N ASN A 125 -17.28 -13.83 1.30
CA ASN A 125 -16.88 -14.58 2.48
C ASN A 125 -16.76 -16.06 2.11
N GLY A 126 -15.56 -16.47 1.75
CA GLY A 126 -15.22 -17.85 1.43
C GLY A 126 -14.85 -18.72 2.61
N GLY A 127 -14.74 -18.10 3.78
CA GLY A 127 -14.23 -18.67 5.00
C GLY A 127 -15.34 -19.23 5.89
N LYS A 128 -14.95 -19.55 7.12
CA LYS A 128 -15.89 -19.99 8.18
C LYS A 128 -16.18 -18.90 9.20
N SER A 129 -15.29 -17.91 9.33
CA SER A 129 -15.45 -16.79 10.25
C SER A 129 -16.34 -15.70 9.64
N PHE A 130 -16.77 -14.76 10.47
CA PHE A 130 -17.44 -13.54 10.00
C PHE A 130 -16.40 -12.55 9.49
N HIS A 131 -16.68 -11.87 8.38
CA HIS A 131 -15.74 -10.91 7.79
C HIS A 131 -16.44 -9.62 7.38
N ALA A 132 -15.71 -8.52 7.29
CA ALA A 132 -16.22 -7.25 6.81
C ALA A 132 -15.14 -6.60 5.96
N PHE A 133 -15.48 -6.14 4.76
CA PHE A 133 -14.52 -5.52 3.85
C PHE A 133 -14.51 -4.00 4.04
N ALA A 134 -13.33 -3.39 3.95
CA ALA A 134 -13.16 -1.94 3.88
C ALA A 134 -11.89 -1.59 3.11
N VAL A 135 -11.87 -0.42 2.46
CA VAL A 135 -10.63 0.23 1.99
C VAL A 135 -10.27 1.35 2.96
N THR A 136 -9.00 1.50 3.30
CA THR A 136 -8.50 2.54 4.22
C THR A 136 -7.14 3.09 3.77
N ALA A 137 -6.86 4.34 4.13
CA ALA A 137 -5.53 4.94 4.02
C ALA A 137 -4.64 4.63 5.25
N SER A 138 -5.20 4.07 6.32
CA SER A 138 -4.47 3.79 7.55
C SER A 138 -3.55 2.59 7.42
N SER A 139 -2.27 2.79 7.76
CA SER A 139 -1.23 1.75 7.74
C SER A 139 -1.33 0.72 8.86
N SER A 140 -2.21 0.93 9.84
CA SER A 140 -2.42 -0.02 10.95
C SER A 140 -3.82 0.09 11.54
N GLY A 141 -4.20 -0.91 12.35
CA GLY A 141 -5.50 -0.98 13.00
C GLY A 141 -6.66 -1.13 12.01
N PRO A 142 -7.92 -0.92 12.42
CA PRO A 142 -9.05 -0.96 11.49
C PRO A 142 -9.10 0.27 10.59
N GLY A 143 -8.46 1.38 10.99
CA GLY A 143 -8.58 2.70 10.37
C GLY A 143 -10.02 3.22 10.29
N PRO A 144 -10.23 4.51 9.96
CA PRO A 144 -11.45 4.87 9.27
C PRO A 144 -11.46 4.21 7.89
N ALA A 145 -12.58 3.59 7.55
CA ALA A 145 -12.83 3.17 6.17
C ALA A 145 -13.07 4.42 5.33
N ILE A 146 -12.62 4.41 4.08
CA ILE A 146 -12.99 5.42 3.10
C ILE A 146 -14.49 5.28 2.84
N ASP A 147 -15.20 6.41 2.87
CA ASP A 147 -16.66 6.42 2.73
C ASP A 147 -17.09 5.71 1.46
N GLY A 148 -18.13 4.88 1.58
CA GLY A 148 -18.67 4.11 0.46
C GLY A 148 -17.82 2.93 -0.01
N THR A 149 -16.77 2.53 0.73
CA THR A 149 -15.90 1.38 0.37
C THR A 149 -16.10 0.13 1.22
N THR A 150 -17.19 0.06 2.00
CA THR A 150 -17.43 -1.03 2.95
C THR A 150 -18.41 -2.08 2.44
N ILE A 151 -18.19 -3.34 2.82
CA ILE A 151 -19.15 -4.44 2.66
C ILE A 151 -19.26 -5.15 4.01
N GLY A 152 -20.43 -5.02 4.64
CA GLY A 152 -20.59 -5.35 6.06
C GLY A 152 -19.81 -4.37 6.97
N THR A 153 -19.93 -4.57 8.27
CA THR A 153 -19.20 -3.79 9.29
C THR A 153 -18.79 -4.71 10.44
N ALA A 154 -17.97 -4.22 11.37
CA ALA A 154 -17.65 -4.97 12.59
C ALA A 154 -18.91 -5.35 13.39
N ASP A 155 -19.92 -4.47 13.42
CA ASP A 155 -21.19 -4.69 14.12
C ASP A 155 -22.20 -5.55 13.34
N SER A 156 -22.06 -5.59 12.01
CA SER A 156 -22.91 -6.37 11.11
C SER A 156 -22.06 -7.01 10.01
N PRO A 157 -21.26 -8.03 10.34
CA PRO A 157 -20.32 -8.64 9.41
C PRO A 157 -21.01 -9.62 8.45
N MET A 158 -20.35 -9.91 7.34
CA MET A 158 -20.75 -10.90 6.36
C MET A 158 -20.65 -12.31 6.93
N LYS A 159 -21.69 -13.10 6.74
CA LYS A 159 -21.73 -14.53 7.10
C LYS A 159 -20.97 -15.38 6.08
N PRO A 160 -20.54 -16.60 6.45
CA PRO A 160 -19.98 -17.55 5.49
C PRO A 160 -20.87 -17.73 4.26
N GLY A 161 -20.28 -17.58 3.08
CA GLY A 161 -20.96 -17.67 1.78
C GLY A 161 -21.65 -16.40 1.29
N GLU A 162 -21.72 -15.34 2.09
CA GLU A 162 -22.24 -14.04 1.62
C GLU A 162 -21.24 -13.33 0.71
N SER A 163 -21.74 -12.51 -0.21
CA SER A 163 -20.95 -11.72 -1.14
C SER A 163 -21.49 -10.30 -1.23
N GLY A 164 -20.63 -9.36 -1.64
CA GLY A 164 -21.02 -8.00 -1.96
C GLY A 164 -20.04 -7.37 -2.94
N SER A 165 -20.36 -6.15 -3.38
CA SER A 165 -19.51 -5.39 -4.29
C SER A 165 -19.44 -3.94 -3.89
N VAL A 166 -18.28 -3.32 -4.13
CA VAL A 166 -18.04 -1.91 -3.84
C VAL A 166 -17.02 -1.34 -4.80
N SER A 167 -17.09 -0.04 -5.06
CA SER A 167 -16.14 0.66 -5.92
C SER A 167 -15.27 1.61 -5.11
N PHE A 168 -14.01 1.72 -5.50
CA PHE A 168 -13.06 2.69 -4.95
C PHE A 168 -12.34 3.42 -6.09
N VAL A 169 -12.22 4.74 -5.95
CA VAL A 169 -11.42 5.58 -6.85
C VAL A 169 -10.41 6.34 -5.97
N PRO A 170 -9.10 6.12 -6.13
CA PRO A 170 -8.12 6.85 -5.34
C PRO A 170 -7.99 8.29 -5.87
N SER A 171 -8.08 9.26 -4.96
CA SER A 171 -7.99 10.70 -5.26
C SER A 171 -6.56 11.24 -5.23
N SER A 172 -5.60 10.47 -4.68
CA SER A 172 -4.19 10.86 -4.55
C SER A 172 -3.28 9.64 -4.62
N ALA A 173 -2.04 9.86 -5.04
CA ALA A 173 -1.02 8.81 -5.04
C ALA A 173 -0.65 8.39 -3.61
N GLY A 174 -0.21 7.15 -3.46
CA GLY A 174 0.17 6.58 -2.17
C GLY A 174 -0.32 5.14 -2.01
N THR A 175 -0.08 4.57 -0.84
CA THR A 175 -0.50 3.22 -0.52
C THR A 175 -1.78 3.24 0.29
N TYR A 176 -2.80 2.58 -0.23
CA TYR A 176 -4.04 2.27 0.47
C TYR A 176 -4.07 0.78 0.80
N TYR A 177 -5.00 0.39 1.66
CA TYR A 177 -5.14 -0.99 2.12
C TYR A 177 -6.59 -1.42 1.95
N TYR A 178 -6.80 -2.63 1.46
CA TYR A 178 -8.09 -3.31 1.59
C TYR A 178 -7.96 -4.37 2.69
N ILE A 179 -8.89 -4.36 3.65
CA ILE A 179 -8.73 -5.07 4.91
C ILE A 179 -9.99 -5.84 5.30
N CYS A 180 -9.82 -6.80 6.21
CA CYS A 180 -10.94 -7.22 7.05
C CYS A 180 -11.09 -6.27 8.25
N ALA A 181 -12.23 -5.58 8.34
CA ALA A 181 -12.55 -4.62 9.40
C ALA A 181 -13.08 -5.27 10.69
N VAL A 182 -13.18 -6.60 10.75
CA VAL A 182 -13.49 -7.33 11.99
C VAL A 182 -12.27 -7.28 12.93
N PRO A 183 -12.44 -6.89 14.20
CA PRO A 183 -11.32 -6.75 15.12
C PRO A 183 -10.43 -8.00 15.21
N GLY A 184 -9.12 -7.82 15.06
CA GLY A 184 -8.13 -8.90 15.13
C GLY A 184 -7.84 -9.59 13.80
N HIS A 185 -8.70 -9.47 12.78
CA HIS A 185 -8.52 -10.23 11.53
C HIS A 185 -7.42 -9.64 10.64
N ARG A 186 -7.29 -8.31 10.60
CA ARG A 186 -6.20 -7.62 9.88
C ARG A 186 -4.84 -8.07 10.44
N GLU A 187 -4.73 -8.17 11.75
CA GLU A 187 -3.51 -8.59 12.46
C GLU A 187 -3.17 -10.08 12.24
N LEU A 188 -4.16 -10.89 11.87
CA LEU A 188 -3.97 -12.29 11.47
C LEU A 188 -3.65 -12.45 9.97
N GLY A 189 -3.55 -11.35 9.23
CA GLY A 189 -3.09 -11.31 7.84
C GLY A 189 -4.10 -10.85 6.80
N MET A 190 -5.36 -10.54 7.16
CA MET A 190 -6.36 -10.05 6.18
C MET A 190 -6.15 -8.58 5.84
N GLU A 191 -5.08 -8.31 5.10
CA GLU A 191 -4.72 -7.03 4.54
C GLU A 191 -4.03 -7.26 3.19
N GLY A 192 -4.51 -6.58 2.15
CA GLY A 192 -3.73 -6.38 0.94
C GLY A 192 -3.58 -4.92 0.60
N LYS A 193 -2.63 -4.64 -0.30
CA LYS A 193 -2.22 -3.28 -0.66
C LYS A 193 -2.82 -2.84 -1.99
N ILE A 194 -3.12 -1.55 -2.06
CA ILE A 194 -3.43 -0.84 -3.30
C ILE A 194 -2.35 0.24 -3.46
N VAL A 195 -1.48 0.07 -4.44
CA VAL A 195 -0.40 1.02 -4.73
C VAL A 195 -0.88 1.96 -5.81
N VAL A 196 -1.05 3.23 -5.46
CA VAL A 196 -1.57 4.26 -6.36
C VAL A 196 -0.42 5.13 -6.86
N GLY A 197 -0.12 4.99 -8.15
CA GLY A 197 0.80 5.87 -8.88
C GLY A 197 0.18 7.26 -9.12
N GLY A 198 1.04 8.28 -9.10
CA GLY A 198 0.65 9.64 -9.52
C GLY A 198 0.43 9.65 -11.03
N GLY A 199 -0.81 9.94 -11.45
CA GLY A 199 -1.30 9.87 -12.83
C GLY A 199 -0.23 10.10 -13.90
N GLY A 200 0.28 8.98 -14.40
CA GLY A 200 1.05 8.82 -15.62
C GLY A 200 0.47 7.59 -16.31
N THR A 201 0.09 7.74 -17.56
CA THR A 201 -0.71 6.80 -18.35
C THR A 201 -0.23 5.36 -18.29
N THR A 202 -1.15 4.47 -17.87
CA THR A 202 -1.30 3.07 -18.29
C THR A 202 -0.24 2.02 -17.91
N SER A 203 -0.13 1.62 -16.63
CA SER A 203 0.41 0.28 -16.32
C SER A 203 -0.43 -0.82 -17.00
N ALA A 204 0.26 -1.71 -17.72
CA ALA A 204 -0.27 -2.94 -18.27
C ALA A 204 -0.47 -3.96 -17.13
N GLY A 205 -1.66 -4.57 -17.06
CA GLY A 205 -2.00 -5.52 -16.00
C GLY A 205 -1.09 -6.75 -15.93
N GLY A 206 -0.84 -7.21 -14.70
CA GLY A 206 -0.46 -8.59 -14.39
C GLY A 206 0.89 -9.11 -14.89
N VAL A 207 1.83 -8.24 -15.29
CA VAL A 207 3.17 -8.68 -15.72
C VAL A 207 4.04 -8.92 -14.49
N ALA A 208 4.48 -10.18 -14.30
CA ALA A 208 5.39 -10.54 -13.21
C ALA A 208 6.71 -9.75 -13.29
N VAL A 209 7.29 -9.40 -12.13
CA VAL A 209 8.60 -8.75 -12.06
C VAL A 209 9.65 -9.59 -12.78
N GLY A 210 10.42 -8.93 -13.63
CA GLY A 210 11.47 -9.54 -14.42
C GLY A 210 12.66 -9.99 -13.58
N THR A 211 13.30 -11.09 -13.98
CA THR A 211 14.44 -11.67 -13.25
C THR A 211 15.80 -11.28 -13.82
N GLY A 212 15.83 -10.53 -14.94
CA GLY A 212 17.07 -10.10 -15.59
C GLY A 212 17.74 -11.17 -16.44
N GLY A 213 17.06 -12.29 -16.70
CA GLY A 213 17.56 -13.36 -17.57
C GLY A 213 17.90 -12.84 -18.96
N THR A 214 18.94 -13.38 -19.58
CA THR A 214 19.38 -13.00 -20.94
C THR A 214 18.75 -13.91 -21.98
N VAL A 215 18.52 -13.36 -23.18
CA VAL A 215 17.99 -14.10 -24.34
C VAL A 215 18.80 -13.69 -25.57
N ALA A 216 18.95 -14.59 -26.55
CA ALA A 216 19.64 -14.27 -27.80
C ALA A 216 18.84 -13.24 -28.63
N PRO A 217 19.52 -12.35 -29.37
CA PRO A 217 18.82 -11.36 -30.19
C PRO A 217 17.96 -12.04 -31.25
N ASN A 218 16.70 -11.60 -31.37
CA ASN A 218 15.72 -12.14 -32.31
C ASN A 218 15.82 -11.52 -33.72
N GLY A 219 16.70 -10.52 -33.89
CA GLY A 219 16.94 -9.79 -35.14
C GLY A 219 16.15 -8.49 -35.29
N ASN A 220 15.13 -8.26 -34.46
CA ASN A 220 14.39 -7.00 -34.43
C ASN A 220 15.21 -5.90 -33.77
N LYS A 221 15.07 -4.68 -34.28
CA LYS A 221 15.68 -3.46 -33.71
C LYS A 221 14.59 -2.44 -33.45
N VAL A 222 14.62 -1.84 -32.27
CA VAL A 222 13.64 -0.84 -31.84
C VAL A 222 14.37 0.33 -31.17
N ASP A 223 13.91 1.54 -31.45
CA ASP A 223 14.54 2.78 -31.01
C ASP A 223 13.55 3.60 -30.17
N PHE A 224 14.02 4.15 -29.06
CA PHE A 224 13.25 5.05 -28.19
C PHE A 224 14.06 6.31 -27.89
N THR A 225 13.37 7.41 -27.62
CA THR A 225 14.00 8.67 -27.20
C THR A 225 13.52 9.06 -25.82
N LEU A 226 14.47 9.30 -24.92
CA LEU A 226 14.23 9.78 -23.57
C LEU A 226 15.05 11.05 -23.32
N SER A 227 14.42 12.03 -22.68
CA SER A 227 15.08 13.25 -22.22
C SER A 227 14.97 13.39 -20.71
N PHE A 228 16.06 13.73 -20.03
CA PHE A 228 16.04 13.99 -18.60
C PHE A 228 15.46 15.37 -18.33
N GLN A 229 14.31 15.45 -17.67
CA GLN A 229 13.60 16.68 -17.37
C GLN A 229 13.44 16.87 -15.86
N ILE A 230 13.51 18.12 -15.42
CA ILE A 230 13.32 18.52 -14.03
C ILE A 230 12.47 19.79 -13.98
N ASN A 231 11.71 19.96 -12.91
CA ASN A 231 11.05 21.24 -12.65
C ASN A 231 12.04 22.30 -12.16
N SER A 232 11.61 23.57 -12.20
CA SER A 232 12.47 24.73 -11.93
C SER A 232 13.03 24.79 -10.50
N ASP A 233 12.34 24.18 -9.54
CA ASP A 233 12.68 24.10 -8.13
C ASP A 233 13.36 22.77 -7.73
N PHE A 234 13.68 21.90 -8.70
CA PHE A 234 14.40 20.63 -8.48
C PHE A 234 13.69 19.68 -7.50
N SER A 235 12.37 19.77 -7.38
CA SER A 235 11.56 18.90 -6.51
C SER A 235 10.94 17.72 -7.27
N LYS A 236 10.91 17.77 -8.61
CA LYS A 236 10.29 16.76 -9.47
C LYS A 236 11.18 16.46 -10.65
N TYR A 237 11.45 15.18 -10.84
CA TYR A 237 12.28 14.66 -11.90
C TYR A 237 11.45 13.72 -12.77
N GLY A 238 11.77 13.60 -14.04
CA GLY A 238 11.12 12.64 -14.92
C GLY A 238 11.78 12.55 -16.28
N PHE A 239 11.48 11.48 -16.99
CA PHE A 239 11.83 11.32 -18.40
C PHE A 239 10.75 11.99 -19.27
N ASN A 240 11.16 12.74 -20.28
CA ASN A 240 10.33 13.48 -21.25
C ASN A 240 9.50 14.64 -20.68
N ALA A 241 9.09 14.57 -19.43
CA ALA A 241 8.56 15.68 -18.64
C ALA A 241 8.79 15.44 -17.14
N PRO A 242 8.82 16.48 -16.28
CA PRO A 242 8.87 16.29 -14.83
C PRO A 242 7.64 15.53 -14.31
N ILE A 243 7.83 14.67 -13.30
CA ILE A 243 6.74 13.85 -12.74
C ILE A 243 5.50 14.68 -12.37
N GLY A 244 4.30 14.17 -12.72
CA GLY A 244 3.03 14.88 -12.58
C GLY A 244 2.69 15.84 -13.72
N SER A 245 3.48 15.85 -14.79
CA SER A 245 3.16 16.51 -16.07
C SER A 245 2.78 15.46 -17.11
N ASP A 246 1.97 15.85 -18.10
CA ASP A 246 1.59 14.97 -19.21
C ASP A 246 2.83 14.47 -19.96
N GLY A 247 2.87 13.16 -20.23
CA GLY A 247 3.96 12.51 -20.97
C GLY A 247 5.23 12.25 -20.15
N ALA A 248 5.21 12.47 -18.83
CA ALA A 248 6.30 12.05 -17.96
C ALA A 248 6.41 10.51 -17.90
N ASN A 249 7.64 10.01 -17.98
CA ASN A 249 7.99 8.58 -17.80
C ASN A 249 7.14 7.62 -18.66
N PRO A 250 7.17 7.73 -20.01
CA PRO A 250 6.36 6.87 -20.86
C PRO A 250 6.71 5.39 -20.71
N ASP A 251 5.73 4.51 -20.73
CA ASP A 251 6.00 3.07 -20.77
C ASP A 251 6.77 2.69 -22.04
N ILE A 252 7.82 1.90 -21.86
CA ILE A 252 8.54 1.26 -22.95
C ILE A 252 8.13 -0.21 -22.98
N THR A 253 7.60 -0.67 -24.11
CA THR A 253 7.23 -2.07 -24.31
C THR A 253 7.98 -2.65 -25.49
N VAL A 254 8.63 -3.79 -25.28
CA VAL A 254 9.42 -4.52 -26.28
C VAL A 254 9.14 -6.02 -26.18
N ASN A 255 9.61 -6.81 -27.15
CA ASN A 255 9.57 -8.27 -27.08
C ASN A 255 10.90 -8.83 -26.60
N SER A 256 10.87 -9.99 -25.96
CA SER A 256 12.07 -10.74 -25.61
C SER A 256 12.99 -10.96 -26.83
N GLY A 257 14.27 -10.65 -26.68
CA GLY A 257 15.29 -10.72 -27.72
C GLY A 257 15.36 -9.50 -28.64
N ASP A 258 14.51 -8.48 -28.49
CA ASP A 258 14.62 -7.26 -29.29
C ASP A 258 15.95 -6.55 -28.98
N THR A 259 16.64 -6.05 -30.01
CA THR A 259 17.78 -5.13 -29.83
C THR A 259 17.24 -3.72 -29.65
N VAL A 260 17.36 -3.18 -28.44
CA VAL A 260 16.78 -1.90 -28.03
C VAL A 260 17.86 -0.84 -28.01
N THR A 261 17.62 0.28 -28.70
CA THR A 261 18.47 1.47 -28.64
C THR A 261 17.69 2.61 -27.96
N ILE A 262 18.27 3.18 -26.90
CA ILE A 262 17.71 4.34 -26.20
C ILE A 262 18.60 5.55 -26.51
N HIS A 263 18.01 6.53 -27.19
CA HIS A 263 18.60 7.85 -27.42
C HIS A 263 18.32 8.75 -26.22
N LEU A 264 19.37 9.10 -25.47
CA LEU A 264 19.30 9.88 -24.25
C LEU A 264 19.78 11.31 -24.48
N SER A 265 19.05 12.27 -23.93
CA SER A 265 19.46 13.68 -23.88
C SER A 265 19.24 14.28 -22.50
N ASN A 266 20.17 15.14 -22.06
CA ASN A 266 20.03 15.87 -20.80
C ASN A 266 19.89 17.38 -21.07
N PRO A 267 18.69 17.87 -21.40
CA PRO A 267 18.42 19.32 -21.49
C PRO A 267 18.32 20.00 -20.11
N SER A 268 18.33 19.22 -19.03
CA SER A 268 18.18 19.62 -17.64
C SER A 268 19.45 20.29 -17.08
N LYS A 269 19.34 20.92 -15.91
CA LYS A 269 20.47 21.53 -15.18
C LYS A 269 21.16 20.57 -14.21
N SER A 270 20.65 19.34 -14.05
CA SER A 270 21.17 18.33 -13.14
C SER A 270 22.00 17.27 -13.88
N PHE A 271 22.71 16.45 -13.12
CA PHE A 271 23.48 15.31 -13.63
C PHE A 271 22.60 14.07 -13.67
N HIS A 272 22.71 13.27 -14.73
CA HIS A 272 21.88 12.08 -14.87
C HIS A 272 22.68 10.87 -15.37
N ALA A 273 22.17 9.68 -15.11
CA ALA A 273 22.69 8.42 -15.65
C ALA A 273 21.47 7.51 -15.84
N PHE A 274 21.56 6.53 -16.73
CA PHE A 274 20.41 5.68 -17.11
C PHE A 274 20.72 4.22 -16.86
N GLY A 275 19.70 3.43 -16.55
CA GLY A 275 19.76 1.96 -16.60
C GLY A 275 18.38 1.35 -16.53
N VAL A 276 18.24 0.13 -17.09
CA VAL A 276 17.07 -0.72 -16.89
C VAL A 276 17.35 -1.66 -15.72
N VAL A 277 16.45 -1.71 -14.75
CA VAL A 277 16.60 -2.38 -13.45
C VAL A 277 15.45 -3.35 -13.17
N THR A 278 15.70 -4.38 -12.38
CA THR A 278 14.65 -5.28 -11.87
C THR A 278 13.91 -4.70 -10.66
N ASP A 279 14.55 -3.81 -9.92
CA ASP A 279 13.99 -3.12 -8.75
C ASP A 279 14.26 -1.61 -8.87
N PRO A 280 13.22 -0.76 -9.00
CA PRO A 280 13.38 0.68 -9.19
C PRO A 280 13.98 1.39 -7.96
N GLU A 281 13.93 0.76 -6.79
CA GLU A 281 14.51 1.29 -5.55
C GLU A 281 15.97 0.83 -5.36
N ASN A 282 16.48 -0.02 -6.24
CA ASN A 282 17.85 -0.52 -6.21
C ASN A 282 18.58 -0.22 -7.54
N PRO A 283 19.27 0.93 -7.66
CA PRO A 283 20.04 1.29 -8.85
C PRO A 283 21.20 0.36 -9.19
N SER A 284 21.58 -0.56 -8.30
CA SER A 284 22.59 -1.58 -8.59
C SER A 284 22.02 -2.78 -9.33
N SER A 285 20.70 -2.90 -9.44
CA SER A 285 20.01 -4.03 -10.09
C SER A 285 19.89 -3.88 -11.61
N VAL A 286 20.83 -3.14 -12.22
CA VAL A 286 20.84 -2.91 -13.67
C VAL A 286 21.08 -4.21 -14.42
N VAL A 287 20.32 -4.41 -15.49
CA VAL A 287 20.36 -5.62 -16.34
C VAL A 287 20.80 -5.32 -17.76
N TRP A 288 21.28 -6.36 -18.44
CA TRP A 288 21.57 -6.40 -19.89
C TRP A 288 22.56 -5.36 -20.40
N ASP A 289 23.49 -4.92 -19.54
CA ASP A 289 24.44 -3.85 -19.87
C ASP A 289 23.74 -2.58 -20.37
N SER A 290 22.51 -2.35 -19.93
CA SER A 290 21.67 -1.20 -20.32
C SER A 290 22.11 0.12 -19.68
N ALA A 291 23.15 0.10 -18.84
CA ALA A 291 23.67 1.29 -18.19
C ALA A 291 24.24 2.28 -19.22
N PHE A 292 23.81 3.54 -19.14
CA PHE A 292 24.47 4.65 -19.80
C PHE A 292 24.97 5.63 -18.76
N LYS A 293 26.30 5.84 -18.72
CA LYS A 293 26.99 6.59 -17.67
C LYS A 293 26.79 5.94 -16.28
N THR A 294 27.33 6.55 -15.25
CA THR A 294 27.20 6.07 -13.85
C THR A 294 27.05 7.25 -12.91
N ALA A 295 26.71 6.98 -11.64
CA ALA A 295 26.70 8.01 -10.60
C ALA A 295 28.07 8.69 -10.43
N ASP A 296 29.17 7.96 -10.63
CA ASP A 296 30.54 8.49 -10.53
C ASP A 296 31.00 9.25 -11.79
N SER A 297 30.37 8.98 -12.94
CA SER A 297 30.65 9.65 -14.21
C SER A 297 29.36 9.94 -14.96
N PRO A 298 28.51 10.87 -14.47
CA PRO A 298 27.18 11.08 -15.00
C PRO A 298 27.20 11.90 -16.29
N MET A 299 26.10 11.82 -17.04
CA MET A 299 25.76 12.70 -18.15
C MET A 299 25.62 14.14 -17.63
N LYS A 300 26.33 15.08 -18.27
CA LYS A 300 26.32 16.50 -17.91
C LYS A 300 25.13 17.24 -18.54
N PRO A 301 24.72 18.40 -18.00
CA PRO A 301 23.78 19.29 -18.68
C PRO A 301 24.20 19.57 -20.14
N GLY A 302 23.24 19.44 -21.06
CA GLY A 302 23.42 19.60 -22.51
C GLY A 302 24.01 18.40 -23.24
N GLU A 303 24.43 17.33 -22.55
CA GLU A 303 24.99 16.13 -23.18
C GLU A 303 23.89 15.24 -23.76
N SER A 304 24.25 14.41 -24.74
CA SER A 304 23.38 13.40 -25.34
C SER A 304 24.22 12.19 -25.75
N GLY A 305 23.59 11.03 -25.89
CA GLY A 305 24.23 9.80 -26.32
C GLY A 305 23.27 8.62 -26.31
N ASP A 306 23.77 7.47 -26.76
CA ASP A 306 22.94 6.30 -27.00
C ASP A 306 23.43 5.10 -26.17
N VAL A 307 22.50 4.25 -25.75
CA VAL A 307 22.80 2.91 -25.24
C VAL A 307 22.02 1.88 -26.04
N THR A 308 22.67 0.77 -26.37
CA THR A 308 22.04 -0.34 -27.10
C THR A 308 22.26 -1.63 -26.32
N PHE A 309 21.17 -2.38 -26.10
CA PHE A 309 21.19 -3.65 -25.39
C PHE A 309 20.15 -4.62 -25.98
N VAL A 310 20.19 -5.89 -25.57
CA VAL A 310 19.18 -6.89 -25.97
C VAL A 310 18.23 -7.11 -24.81
N ALA A 311 16.93 -6.94 -25.05
CA ALA A 311 15.90 -7.21 -24.05
C ALA A 311 15.87 -8.71 -23.71
N GLY A 312 15.91 -9.01 -22.42
CA GLY A 312 16.05 -10.38 -21.93
C GLY A 312 14.73 -11.14 -21.82
N THR A 313 14.59 -11.92 -20.74
CA THR A 313 13.37 -12.70 -20.48
C THR A 313 12.15 -11.81 -20.22
N PRO A 314 10.93 -12.23 -20.63
CA PRO A 314 9.69 -11.50 -20.36
C PRO A 314 9.52 -11.13 -18.89
N GLY A 315 8.90 -9.98 -18.63
CA GLY A 315 8.66 -9.46 -17.30
C GLY A 315 8.57 -7.95 -17.24
N LEU A 316 8.20 -7.44 -16.07
CA LEU A 316 8.20 -6.02 -15.74
C LEU A 316 9.56 -5.63 -15.17
N TYR A 317 10.17 -4.64 -15.79
CA TYR A 317 11.39 -3.96 -15.36
C TYR A 317 11.09 -2.47 -15.27
N HIS A 318 12.04 -1.68 -14.80
CA HIS A 318 11.94 -0.23 -14.79
C HIS A 318 13.17 0.36 -15.45
N TYR A 319 13.00 1.47 -16.16
CA TYR A 319 14.14 2.30 -16.53
C TYR A 319 14.19 3.49 -15.59
N ILE A 320 15.37 3.78 -15.04
CA ILE A 320 15.53 4.78 -13.98
C ILE A 320 16.70 5.70 -14.25
N CYS A 321 16.70 6.85 -13.57
CA CYS A 321 17.93 7.58 -13.36
C CYS A 321 18.73 6.95 -12.21
N THR A 322 19.94 6.45 -12.50
CA THR A 322 20.76 5.72 -11.52
C THR A 322 21.58 6.63 -10.59
N VAL A 323 21.50 7.95 -10.77
CA VAL A 323 22.05 8.92 -9.81
C VAL A 323 21.22 8.84 -8.50
N PRO A 324 21.86 8.67 -7.32
CA PRO A 324 21.15 8.51 -6.05
C PRO A 324 20.10 9.59 -5.79
N GLY A 325 18.90 9.17 -5.37
CA GLY A 325 17.76 10.04 -5.04
C GLY A 325 16.95 10.56 -6.24
N HIS A 326 17.44 10.48 -7.49
CA HIS A 326 16.70 11.01 -8.64
C HIS A 326 15.49 10.15 -9.02
N ALA A 327 15.59 8.82 -8.86
CA ALA A 327 14.46 7.90 -9.05
C ALA A 327 13.36 8.16 -8.01
N ASP A 328 13.72 8.43 -6.75
CA ASP A 328 12.81 8.76 -5.65
C ASP A 328 12.04 10.06 -5.91
N LEU A 329 12.68 11.01 -6.58
CA LEU A 329 12.08 12.27 -7.04
C LEU A 329 11.23 12.12 -8.32
N GLY A 330 11.04 10.88 -8.80
CA GLY A 330 10.12 10.54 -9.87
C GLY A 330 10.76 10.13 -11.20
N MET A 331 12.10 10.09 -11.32
CA MET A 331 12.78 9.74 -12.57
C MET A 331 12.87 8.24 -12.81
N LYS A 332 11.71 7.60 -12.94
CA LYS A 332 11.54 6.16 -13.18
C LYS A 332 10.31 5.90 -14.04
N GLY A 333 10.41 4.99 -15.00
CA GLY A 333 9.30 4.53 -15.84
C GLY A 333 9.33 3.03 -16.08
N ASN A 334 8.26 2.48 -16.63
CA ASN A 334 8.16 1.03 -16.84
C ASN A 334 8.88 0.59 -18.12
N PHE A 335 9.59 -0.52 -18.03
CA PHE A 335 10.18 -1.23 -19.15
C PHE A 335 9.61 -2.66 -19.19
N ILE A 336 8.71 -2.91 -20.12
CA ILE A 336 7.91 -4.14 -20.19
C ILE A 336 8.46 -5.02 -21.32
N VAL A 337 8.89 -6.22 -20.97
CA VAL A 337 9.29 -7.24 -21.95
C VAL A 337 8.17 -8.28 -22.08
N LYS A 338 7.65 -8.43 -23.30
CA LYS A 338 6.66 -9.45 -23.66
C LYS A 338 7.29 -10.75 -24.15
#